data_AF-A0A971XPZ1-F1
#
_entry.id   AF-A0A971XPZ1-F1
#
_cell.length_a   1.000
_cell.length_b   1.000
_cell.length_c   1.000
_cell.angle_alpha   90.00
_cell.angle_beta   90.00
_cell.angle_gamma   90.00
#
_symmetry.space_group_name_H-M   'P 1'
#
loop_
_entity.id
_entity.type
_entity.pdbx_description
1 polymer ?
#
loop_
_entity_poly.entity_id
_entity_poly.type
_entity_poly.pdbx_seq_one_letter_code
_entity_poly.pdbx_strand_id
1 'polypeptide(L)'
;MIRLFQELTSLIPSVSFRRTPVKETTALQLIAWARASRLGRLPANLAFDPALGLERGGRIASVFQQIHERGALQKASLVFTETDLVLHDLHTRSIQRIQSLLASSFDALQQPWPADDFLNEARQVFGMLRHDFLPKELVQLMVTLAGVCPSTPVCIPFEASFQLSAAVQAQGGLPFSQVFQPNNLPAWLDLLSDVKNLAVSCLTPQSFGTVTNEPPEPCPVTLSFLPERMDHAAFYADAADAVLTANDQRVRFPVTMLQHILHNMQQRAVVV
;
A
#
# COMPACT_ATOMS: atom_id res chain seq x y z
N MET A 1 7.65 4.96 -15.49
CA MET A 1 6.50 5.07 -14.56
C MET A 1 6.36 6.46 -13.96
N ILE A 2 7.35 7.01 -13.26
CA ILE A 2 7.29 8.36 -12.64
C ILE A 2 6.80 9.45 -13.62
N ARG A 3 7.42 9.54 -14.81
CA ARG A 3 7.02 10.51 -15.84
C ARG A 3 5.55 10.36 -16.27
N LEU A 4 5.10 9.12 -16.51
CA LEU A 4 3.70 8.83 -16.86
C LEU A 4 2.74 9.28 -15.75
N PHE A 5 3.10 9.00 -14.49
CA PHE A 5 2.33 9.42 -13.33
C PHE A 5 2.23 10.95 -13.23
N GLN A 6 3.32 11.67 -13.39
CA GLN A 6 3.34 13.14 -13.37
C GLN A 6 2.52 13.75 -14.52
N GLU A 7 2.66 13.21 -15.73
CA GLU A 7 1.91 13.67 -16.90
C GLU A 7 0.40 13.39 -16.74
N LEU A 8 0.00 12.20 -16.30
CA LEU A 8 -1.41 11.88 -16.02
C LEU A 8 -1.99 12.77 -14.93
N THR A 9 -1.24 12.96 -13.84
CA THR A 9 -1.61 13.87 -12.77
C THR A 9 -1.88 15.24 -13.39
N SER A 10 -1.00 15.82 -14.21
CA SER A 10 -1.23 17.14 -14.84
C SER A 10 -2.53 17.28 -15.65
N LEU A 11 -3.11 16.18 -16.15
CA LEU A 11 -4.33 16.16 -16.97
C LEU A 11 -5.62 16.03 -16.15
N ILE A 12 -5.51 15.66 -14.88
CA ILE A 12 -6.65 15.43 -13.98
C ILE A 12 -6.91 16.72 -13.17
N PRO A 13 -8.17 17.21 -13.13
CA PRO A 13 -8.48 18.42 -12.39
C PRO A 13 -8.24 18.23 -10.89
N SER A 14 -7.74 19.28 -10.24
CA SER A 14 -7.63 19.31 -8.79
C SER A 14 -9.02 19.47 -8.18
N VAL A 15 -9.55 18.41 -7.58
CA VAL A 15 -10.78 18.46 -6.79
C VAL A 15 -10.41 18.35 -5.32
N SER A 16 -10.69 19.40 -4.56
CA SER A 16 -10.46 19.41 -3.11
C SER A 16 -11.55 18.61 -2.41
N PHE A 17 -11.39 17.29 -2.31
CA PHE A 17 -12.25 16.44 -1.49
C PHE A 17 -11.47 15.91 -0.29
N ARG A 18 -11.90 16.29 0.92
CA ARG A 18 -11.43 15.76 2.22
C ARG A 18 -9.94 15.39 2.29
N ARG A 19 -9.00 16.34 2.18
CA ARG A 19 -7.54 16.13 2.37
C ARG A 19 -6.91 14.92 1.61
N THR A 20 -7.62 14.31 0.67
CA THR A 20 -7.21 13.09 -0.02
C THR A 20 -6.65 13.50 -1.37
N PRO A 21 -5.50 12.96 -1.81
CA PRO A 21 -4.88 13.30 -3.09
C PRO A 21 -5.65 12.62 -4.24
N VAL A 22 -6.91 13.02 -4.47
CA VAL A 22 -7.83 12.32 -5.38
C VAL A 22 -7.28 12.28 -6.81
N LYS A 23 -6.61 13.36 -7.22
CA LYS A 23 -5.97 13.50 -8.52
C LYS A 23 -4.88 12.45 -8.73
N GLU A 24 -4.00 12.30 -7.75
CA GLU A 24 -2.90 11.34 -7.77
C GLU A 24 -3.41 9.90 -7.63
N THR A 25 -4.40 9.65 -6.77
CA THR A 25 -5.08 8.34 -6.69
C THR A 25 -5.68 7.96 -8.03
N THR A 26 -6.37 8.89 -8.71
CA THR A 26 -6.96 8.65 -10.04
C THR A 26 -5.88 8.34 -11.08
N ALA A 27 -4.76 9.06 -11.06
CA ALA A 27 -3.62 8.77 -11.94
C ALA A 27 -3.07 7.36 -11.69
N LEU A 28 -2.90 6.95 -10.44
CA LEU A 28 -2.44 5.62 -10.08
C LEU A 28 -3.43 4.52 -10.49
N GLN A 29 -4.74 4.75 -10.35
CA GLN A 29 -5.76 3.80 -10.80
C GLN A 29 -5.74 3.62 -12.31
N LEU A 30 -5.58 4.72 -13.08
CA LEU A 30 -5.45 4.67 -14.54
C LEU A 30 -4.23 3.86 -14.97
N ILE A 31 -3.09 4.07 -14.30
CA ILE A 31 -1.86 3.30 -14.55
C ILE A 31 -2.07 1.82 -14.17
N ALA A 32 -2.65 1.55 -13.00
CA ALA A 32 -2.91 0.19 -12.53
C ALA A 32 -3.87 -0.55 -13.46
N TRP A 33 -4.91 0.13 -13.95
CA TRP A 33 -5.86 -0.41 -14.92
C TRP A 33 -5.18 -0.78 -16.23
N ALA A 34 -4.42 0.15 -16.83
CA ALA A 34 -3.71 -0.09 -18.07
C ALA A 34 -2.66 -1.20 -17.93
N ARG A 35 -1.89 -1.21 -16.82
CA ARG A 35 -0.92 -2.27 -16.53
C ARG A 35 -1.59 -3.64 -16.32
N ALA A 36 -2.63 -3.72 -15.49
CA ALA A 36 -3.35 -4.98 -15.25
C ALA A 36 -3.94 -5.53 -16.55
N SER A 37 -4.40 -4.66 -17.44
CA SER A 37 -4.87 -5.01 -18.79
C SER A 37 -3.73 -5.53 -19.67
N ARG A 38 -2.58 -4.83 -19.69
CA ARG A 38 -1.39 -5.23 -20.45
C ARG A 38 -0.86 -6.60 -20.04
N LEU A 39 -0.96 -6.93 -18.75
CA LEU A 39 -0.54 -8.20 -18.16
C LEU A 39 -1.60 -9.31 -18.27
N GLY A 40 -2.77 -9.04 -18.86
CA GLY A 40 -3.85 -10.01 -18.98
C GLY A 40 -4.51 -10.40 -17.65
N ARG A 41 -4.39 -9.56 -16.61
CA ARG A 41 -5.01 -9.79 -15.29
C ARG A 41 -6.50 -9.44 -15.25
N LEU A 42 -7.00 -8.70 -16.25
CA LEU A 42 -8.39 -8.28 -16.35
C LEU A 42 -9.10 -8.98 -17.51
N PRO A 43 -10.39 -9.33 -17.37
CA PRO A 43 -11.20 -9.83 -18.47
C PRO A 43 -11.38 -8.73 -19.54
N ALA A 44 -11.52 -9.13 -20.80
CA ALA A 44 -11.52 -8.21 -21.94
C ALA A 44 -12.55 -7.07 -21.84
N ASN A 45 -13.72 -7.31 -21.22
CA ASN A 45 -14.75 -6.30 -21.03
C ASN A 45 -14.43 -5.24 -19.97
N LEU A 46 -13.42 -5.50 -19.11
CA LEU A 46 -12.92 -4.56 -18.09
C LEU A 46 -11.51 -4.07 -18.42
N ALA A 47 -10.85 -4.62 -19.43
CA ALA A 47 -9.49 -4.27 -19.80
C ALA A 47 -9.45 -2.92 -20.54
N PHE A 48 -8.39 -2.15 -20.30
CA PHE A 48 -7.99 -1.04 -21.15
C PHE A 48 -7.53 -1.57 -22.50
N ASP A 49 -8.16 -1.08 -23.56
CA ASP A 49 -7.77 -1.35 -24.94
C ASP A 49 -7.31 -0.02 -25.58
N PRO A 50 -6.03 0.09 -25.98
CA PRO A 50 -5.51 1.31 -26.59
C PRO A 50 -6.18 1.64 -27.93
N ALA A 51 -6.75 0.66 -28.64
CA ALA A 51 -7.44 0.83 -29.91
C ALA A 51 -8.89 1.33 -29.75
N LEU A 52 -9.50 1.15 -28.57
CA LEU A 52 -10.88 1.58 -28.31
C LEU A 52 -10.92 2.98 -27.72
N GLY A 53 -11.62 3.90 -28.39
CA GLY A 53 -11.83 5.27 -27.92
C GLY A 53 -12.49 5.33 -26.54
N LEU A 54 -11.90 6.10 -25.63
CA LEU A 54 -12.52 6.52 -24.37
C LEU A 54 -13.30 7.82 -24.64
N GLU A 55 -14.63 7.72 -24.67
CA GLU A 55 -15.48 8.86 -25.03
C GLU A 55 -15.87 9.72 -23.82
N ARG A 56 -16.01 9.10 -22.63
CA ARG A 56 -16.54 9.75 -21.42
C ARG A 56 -15.90 9.17 -20.16
N GLY A 57 -15.57 10.05 -19.20
CA GLY A 57 -14.96 9.64 -17.94
C GLY A 57 -15.88 8.79 -17.07
N GLY A 58 -17.21 9.00 -17.16
CA GLY A 58 -18.19 8.11 -16.50
C GLY A 58 -18.13 6.64 -16.95
N ARG A 59 -17.61 6.35 -18.16
CA ARG A 59 -17.36 4.98 -18.58
C ARG A 59 -16.17 4.38 -17.85
N ILE A 60 -15.11 5.16 -17.64
CA ILE A 60 -13.93 4.75 -16.86
C ILE A 60 -14.34 4.48 -15.42
N ALA A 61 -15.12 5.39 -14.83
CA ALA A 61 -15.68 5.26 -13.49
C ALA A 61 -16.48 3.95 -13.33
N SER A 62 -17.39 3.67 -14.27
CA SER A 62 -18.14 2.41 -14.28
C SER A 62 -17.26 1.16 -14.43
N VAL A 63 -16.17 1.22 -15.20
CA VAL A 63 -15.20 0.11 -15.29
C VAL A 63 -14.50 -0.11 -13.96
N PHE A 64 -14.06 0.95 -13.29
CA PHE A 64 -13.40 0.87 -11.98
C PHE A 64 -14.34 0.30 -10.92
N GLN A 65 -15.58 0.78 -10.88
CA GLN A 65 -16.63 0.23 -10.02
C GLN A 65 -16.84 -1.26 -10.29
N GLN A 66 -16.93 -1.68 -11.56
CA GLN A 66 -17.08 -3.10 -11.90
C GLN A 66 -15.85 -3.95 -11.53
N ILE A 67 -14.63 -3.40 -11.64
CA ILE A 67 -13.41 -4.08 -11.18
C ILE A 67 -13.51 -4.33 -9.67
N HIS A 68 -13.93 -3.31 -8.91
CA HIS A 68 -14.11 -3.39 -7.46
C HIS A 68 -15.20 -4.39 -7.06
N GLU A 69 -16.43 -4.18 -7.52
CA GLU A 69 -17.62 -4.94 -7.12
C GLU A 69 -17.53 -6.42 -7.52
N ARG A 70 -16.91 -6.72 -8.66
CA ARG A 70 -16.72 -8.10 -9.12
C ARG A 70 -15.48 -8.77 -8.53
N GLY A 71 -14.67 -8.04 -7.77
CA GLY A 71 -13.40 -8.55 -7.25
C GLY A 71 -12.46 -9.04 -8.36
N ALA A 72 -12.46 -8.39 -9.53
CA ALA A 72 -11.77 -8.88 -10.73
C ALA A 72 -10.24 -9.03 -10.55
N LEU A 73 -9.68 -8.34 -9.56
CA LEU A 73 -8.27 -8.39 -9.17
C LEU A 73 -8.10 -8.85 -7.70
N GLN A 74 -9.05 -9.61 -7.15
CA GLN A 74 -9.05 -10.08 -5.76
C GLN A 74 -8.91 -8.90 -4.77
N LYS A 75 -8.03 -9.01 -3.76
CA LYS A 75 -7.74 -7.93 -2.79
C LYS A 75 -7.29 -6.64 -3.47
N ALA A 76 -6.64 -6.73 -4.62
CA ALA A 76 -6.17 -5.55 -5.34
C ALA A 76 -7.31 -4.72 -5.96
N SER A 77 -8.53 -5.28 -6.05
CA SER A 77 -9.72 -4.55 -6.51
C SER A 77 -10.13 -3.42 -5.56
N LEU A 78 -9.63 -3.40 -4.32
CA LEU A 78 -9.90 -2.36 -3.32
C LEU A 78 -9.35 -0.98 -3.71
N VAL A 79 -8.39 -0.90 -4.63
CA VAL A 79 -7.84 0.41 -5.04
C VAL A 79 -8.81 1.21 -5.93
N PHE A 80 -9.89 0.58 -6.42
CA PHE A 80 -10.83 1.16 -7.39
C PHE A 80 -12.12 1.70 -6.75
N THR A 81 -12.13 2.03 -5.45
CA THR A 81 -13.34 2.35 -4.66
C THR A 81 -13.77 3.83 -4.64
N GLU A 82 -12.95 4.80 -5.06
CA GLU A 82 -13.18 6.22 -4.69
C GLU A 82 -12.78 7.27 -5.75
N THR A 83 -13.28 7.17 -6.98
CA THR A 83 -12.93 8.17 -8.04
C THR A 83 -14.05 8.60 -8.97
N ASP A 84 -15.31 8.27 -8.65
CA ASP A 84 -16.44 8.63 -9.51
C ASP A 84 -16.46 10.12 -9.82
N LEU A 85 -16.39 10.98 -8.79
CA LEU A 85 -16.56 12.43 -8.97
C LEU A 85 -15.50 13.05 -9.90
N VAL A 86 -14.22 12.71 -9.74
CA VAL A 86 -13.14 13.30 -10.55
C VAL A 86 -13.16 12.79 -11.99
N LEU A 87 -13.49 11.52 -12.19
CA LEU A 87 -13.60 10.94 -13.52
C LEU A 87 -14.79 11.52 -14.29
N HIS A 88 -15.92 11.78 -13.62
CA HIS A 88 -17.08 12.42 -14.25
C HIS A 88 -16.80 13.84 -14.75
N ASP A 89 -15.91 14.58 -14.09
CA ASP A 89 -15.56 15.96 -14.43
C ASP A 89 -14.49 16.07 -15.55
N LEU A 90 -13.93 14.95 -16.02
CA LEU A 90 -12.95 14.98 -17.10
C LEU A 90 -13.58 15.40 -18.44
N HIS A 91 -13.12 16.53 -18.98
CA HIS A 91 -13.48 16.94 -20.33
C HIS A 91 -12.94 15.97 -21.40
N THR A 92 -13.65 15.86 -22.53
CA THR A 92 -13.30 14.96 -23.64
C THR A 92 -11.85 15.11 -24.12
N ARG A 93 -11.30 16.34 -24.15
CA ARG A 93 -9.90 16.58 -24.51
C ARG A 93 -8.92 15.96 -23.52
N SER A 94 -9.21 16.03 -22.21
CA SER A 94 -8.38 15.41 -21.17
C SER A 94 -8.44 13.88 -21.29
N ILE A 95 -9.63 13.32 -21.55
CA ILE A 95 -9.80 11.88 -21.75
C ILE A 95 -8.99 11.38 -22.95
N GLN A 96 -9.07 12.08 -24.09
CA GLN A 96 -8.29 11.74 -25.29
C GLN A 96 -6.78 11.81 -25.04
N ARG A 97 -6.31 12.82 -24.28
CA ARG A 97 -4.89 12.93 -23.89
C ARG A 97 -4.48 11.80 -22.94
N ILE A 98 -5.29 11.48 -21.94
CA ILE A 98 -5.07 10.35 -21.02
C ILE A 98 -4.98 9.05 -21.81
N GLN A 99 -5.94 8.80 -22.71
CA GLN A 99 -5.92 7.61 -23.56
C GLN A 99 -4.65 7.56 -24.41
N SER A 100 -4.31 8.64 -25.11
CA SER A 100 -3.11 8.70 -25.94
C SER A 100 -1.85 8.43 -25.14
N LEU A 101 -1.76 8.98 -23.93
CA LEU A 101 -0.61 8.83 -23.04
C LEU A 101 -0.48 7.39 -22.49
N LEU A 102 -1.60 6.78 -22.10
CA LEU A 102 -1.64 5.38 -21.68
C LEU A 102 -1.30 4.45 -22.86
N ALA A 103 -1.84 4.72 -24.05
CA ALA A 103 -1.58 3.94 -25.25
C ALA A 103 -0.12 4.03 -25.68
N SER A 104 0.49 5.22 -25.69
CA SER A 104 1.90 5.38 -26.04
C SER A 104 2.85 4.75 -25.02
N SER A 105 2.38 4.57 -23.78
CA SER A 105 3.15 3.95 -22.69
C SER A 105 2.83 2.47 -22.50
N PHE A 106 1.93 1.89 -23.29
CA PHE A 106 1.31 0.60 -23.00
C PHE A 106 2.31 -0.56 -22.94
N ASP A 107 3.33 -0.57 -23.80
CA ASP A 107 4.39 -1.58 -23.74
C ASP A 107 5.31 -1.40 -22.53
N ALA A 108 5.62 -0.16 -22.15
CA ALA A 108 6.42 0.12 -20.97
C ALA A 108 5.69 -0.32 -19.67
N LEU A 109 4.36 -0.36 -19.69
CA LEU A 109 3.54 -0.86 -18.59
C LEU A 109 3.66 -2.37 -18.37
N GLN A 110 4.40 -3.12 -19.19
CA GLN A 110 4.74 -4.51 -18.88
C GLN A 110 5.76 -4.62 -17.74
N GLN A 111 6.65 -3.63 -17.59
CA GLN A 111 7.65 -3.62 -16.52
C GLN A 111 7.06 -3.07 -15.22
N PRO A 112 7.32 -3.70 -14.05
CA PRO A 112 6.87 -3.17 -12.77
C PRO A 112 7.51 -1.81 -12.49
N TRP A 113 6.79 -0.96 -11.79
CA TRP A 113 7.37 0.18 -11.10
C TRP A 113 8.28 -0.38 -10.00
N PRO A 114 9.58 -0.04 -9.95
CA PRO A 114 10.41 -0.43 -8.83
C PRO A 114 9.76 -0.03 -7.50
N ALA A 115 9.64 -0.97 -6.56
CA ALA A 115 8.88 -0.77 -5.32
C ALA A 115 9.42 0.42 -4.50
N ASP A 116 10.75 0.57 -4.42
CA ASP A 116 11.39 1.71 -3.74
C ASP A 116 10.96 3.05 -4.36
N ASP A 117 10.94 3.15 -5.69
CA ASP A 117 10.55 4.36 -6.40
C ASP A 117 9.06 4.65 -6.20
N PHE A 118 8.22 3.61 -6.27
CA PHE A 118 6.79 3.74 -6.03
C PHE A 118 6.50 4.19 -4.59
N LEU A 119 7.13 3.58 -3.59
CA LEU A 119 6.96 3.95 -2.19
C LEU A 119 7.46 5.37 -1.89
N ASN A 120 8.56 5.81 -2.53
CA ASN A 120 9.05 7.19 -2.43
C ASN A 120 8.05 8.20 -3.01
N GLU A 121 7.44 7.90 -4.16
CA GLU A 121 6.40 8.75 -4.75
C GLU A 121 5.12 8.73 -3.89
N ALA A 122 4.68 7.54 -3.46
CA ALA A 122 3.54 7.36 -2.57
C ALA A 122 3.71 8.16 -1.26
N ARG A 123 4.92 8.22 -0.71
CA ARG A 123 5.25 9.05 0.47
C ARG A 123 4.98 10.53 0.21
N GLN A 124 5.40 11.05 -0.95
CA GLN A 124 5.22 12.46 -1.30
C GLN A 124 3.74 12.79 -1.56
N VAL A 125 3.06 11.90 -2.27
CA VAL A 125 1.68 12.02 -2.75
C VAL A 125 0.67 11.86 -1.62
N PHE A 126 0.75 10.76 -0.88
CA PHE A 126 -0.27 10.43 0.11
C PHE A 126 -0.07 11.14 1.43
N GLY A 127 1.14 11.66 1.72
CA GLY A 127 1.46 12.31 3.00
C GLY A 127 1.34 11.38 4.24
N MET A 128 0.74 10.20 4.08
CA MET A 128 0.42 9.19 5.10
C MET A 128 1.66 8.51 5.68
N LEU A 129 2.83 8.64 5.03
CA LEU A 129 4.04 7.90 5.38
C LEU A 129 5.21 8.79 5.81
N ARG A 130 4.96 10.08 6.11
CA ARG A 130 6.06 11.05 6.29
C ARG A 130 7.02 10.71 7.42
N HIS A 131 6.53 10.08 8.48
CA HIS A 131 7.29 9.74 9.68
C HIS A 131 7.71 8.27 9.77
N ASP A 132 7.13 7.41 8.93
CA ASP A 132 7.34 5.96 9.00
C ASP A 132 8.24 5.43 7.87
N PHE A 133 9.08 6.31 7.31
CA PHE A 133 9.91 6.01 6.15
C PHE A 133 11.40 5.92 6.53
N LEU A 134 11.97 4.74 6.33
CA LEU A 134 13.38 4.46 6.59
C LEU A 134 14.25 4.86 5.37
N PRO A 135 15.47 5.35 5.61
CA PRO A 135 16.50 5.42 4.56
C PRO A 135 16.71 4.04 3.92
N LYS A 136 16.93 4.03 2.60
CA LYS A 136 17.09 2.78 1.84
C LYS A 136 18.23 1.92 2.37
N GLU A 137 19.32 2.56 2.76
CA GLU A 137 20.51 1.92 3.33
C GLU A 137 20.17 1.22 4.65
N LEU A 138 19.27 1.81 5.45
CA LEU A 138 18.82 1.23 6.71
C LEU A 138 17.88 0.04 6.46
N VAL A 139 16.96 0.13 5.51
CA VAL A 139 16.11 -1.02 5.09
C VAL A 139 16.99 -2.19 4.64
N GLN A 140 17.98 -1.91 3.78
CA GLN A 140 18.91 -2.93 3.28
C GLN A 140 19.74 -3.55 4.42
N LEU A 141 20.25 -2.72 5.33
CA LEU A 141 20.99 -3.19 6.50
C LEU A 141 20.11 -4.08 7.38
N MET A 142 18.88 -3.68 7.68
CA MET A 142 17.95 -4.46 8.50
C MET A 142 17.66 -5.83 7.88
N VAL A 143 17.32 -5.87 6.58
CA VAL A 143 17.05 -7.13 5.85
C VAL A 143 18.29 -8.03 5.81
N THR A 144 19.48 -7.44 5.64
CA THR A 144 20.75 -8.17 5.63
C THR A 144 21.06 -8.77 7.01
N LEU A 145 20.93 -7.99 8.09
CA LEU A 145 21.14 -8.46 9.47
C LEU A 145 20.12 -9.53 9.87
N ALA A 146 18.89 -9.40 9.38
CA ALA A 146 17.85 -10.40 9.56
C ALA A 146 18.06 -11.65 8.70
N GLY A 147 19.11 -11.71 7.88
CA GLY A 147 19.54 -12.86 7.09
C GLY A 147 18.42 -13.45 6.25
N VAL A 148 17.61 -12.59 5.63
CA VAL A 148 16.46 -13.02 4.81
C VAL A 148 16.97 -13.78 3.59
N CYS A 149 16.50 -15.02 3.46
CA CYS A 149 16.77 -15.90 2.32
C CYS A 149 15.47 -16.21 1.57
N PRO A 150 15.53 -16.73 0.33
CA PRO A 150 14.35 -17.20 -0.38
C PRO A 150 13.50 -18.15 0.47
N SER A 151 12.18 -17.96 0.41
CA SER A 151 11.17 -18.70 1.18
C SER A 151 11.23 -18.54 2.70
N THR A 152 12.08 -17.65 3.24
CA THR A 152 12.11 -17.37 4.69
C THR A 152 10.83 -16.62 5.09
N PRO A 153 10.01 -17.14 6.01
CA PRO A 153 8.90 -16.38 6.59
C PRO A 153 9.46 -15.26 7.48
N VAL A 154 9.01 -14.03 7.24
CA VAL A 154 9.44 -12.85 7.99
C VAL A 154 8.22 -12.12 8.52
N CYS A 155 8.08 -12.06 9.84
CA CYS A 155 7.04 -11.27 10.48
C CYS A 155 7.49 -9.80 10.57
N ILE A 156 6.62 -8.90 10.12
CA ILE A 156 6.85 -7.46 10.11
C ILE A 156 5.72 -6.78 10.89
N PRO A 157 5.79 -6.83 12.23
CA PRO A 157 4.79 -6.17 13.03
C PRO A 157 4.89 -4.66 12.86
N PHE A 158 3.76 -3.99 13.02
CA PHE A 158 3.67 -2.52 13.05
C PHE A 158 4.10 -1.82 11.76
N GLU A 159 3.98 -2.50 10.63
CA GLU A 159 4.37 -1.95 9.34
C GLU A 159 3.42 -0.83 8.91
N ALA A 160 3.98 0.29 8.48
CA ALA A 160 3.20 1.42 7.96
C ALA A 160 3.52 1.72 6.49
N SER A 161 4.81 1.70 6.13
CA SER A 161 5.29 2.10 4.81
C SER A 161 5.48 0.96 3.81
N PHE A 162 5.39 -0.29 4.25
CA PHE A 162 5.64 -1.49 3.42
C PHE A 162 7.05 -1.58 2.79
N GLN A 163 8.00 -0.76 3.23
CA GLN A 163 9.39 -0.82 2.76
C GLN A 163 10.09 -2.13 3.16
N LEU A 164 9.85 -2.61 4.37
CA LEU A 164 10.44 -3.86 4.86
C LEU A 164 9.82 -5.05 4.10
N SER A 165 8.50 -5.06 3.92
CA SER A 165 7.81 -6.08 3.11
C SER A 165 8.33 -6.17 1.69
N ALA A 166 8.44 -5.03 1.01
CA ALA A 166 8.96 -4.97 -0.35
C ALA A 166 10.42 -5.47 -0.41
N ALA A 167 11.25 -5.06 0.55
CA ALA A 167 12.65 -5.48 0.58
C ALA A 167 12.83 -6.97 0.93
N VAL A 168 12.01 -7.53 1.83
CA VAL A 168 11.98 -8.97 2.13
C VAL A 168 11.60 -9.77 0.89
N GLN A 169 10.56 -9.35 0.18
CA GLN A 169 10.13 -10.04 -1.03
C GLN A 169 11.13 -9.91 -2.18
N ALA A 170 11.84 -8.78 -2.28
CA ALA A 170 12.92 -8.62 -3.26
C ALA A 170 14.06 -9.64 -3.05
N GLN A 171 14.24 -10.16 -1.83
CA GLN A 171 15.17 -11.25 -1.51
C GLN A 171 14.54 -12.65 -1.63
N GLY A 172 13.30 -12.75 -2.11
CA GLY A 172 12.54 -13.98 -2.22
C GLY A 172 11.91 -14.47 -0.91
N GLY A 173 11.96 -13.67 0.16
CA GLY A 173 11.32 -13.98 1.44
C GLY A 173 9.79 -13.92 1.36
N LEU A 174 9.14 -14.35 2.44
CA LEU A 174 7.68 -14.39 2.59
C LEU A 174 7.27 -13.39 3.70
N PRO A 175 6.99 -12.12 3.36
CA PRO A 175 6.64 -11.12 4.36
C PRO A 175 5.21 -11.32 4.88
N PHE A 176 5.07 -11.24 6.21
CA PHE A 176 3.79 -11.16 6.91
C PHE A 176 3.74 -9.84 7.71
N SER A 177 2.94 -8.88 7.26
CA SER A 177 2.82 -7.56 7.87
C SER A 177 1.67 -7.50 8.87
N GLN A 178 1.91 -6.89 10.03
CA GLN A 178 0.82 -6.44 10.90
C GLN A 178 0.77 -4.92 10.85
N VAL A 179 -0.40 -4.36 10.57
CA VAL A 179 -0.62 -2.92 10.46
C VAL A 179 -1.58 -2.45 11.54
N PHE A 180 -1.49 -1.20 11.95
CA PHE A 180 -2.43 -0.62 12.93
C PHE A 180 -3.78 -0.26 12.33
N GLN A 181 -3.80 0.11 11.05
CA GLN A 181 -5.00 0.51 10.35
C GLN A 181 -5.01 -0.12 8.95
N PRO A 182 -6.18 -0.57 8.46
CA PRO A 182 -6.33 -1.00 7.08
C PRO A 182 -5.85 0.10 6.13
N ASN A 183 -5.04 -0.27 5.16
CA ASN A 183 -4.64 0.64 4.09
C ASN A 183 -4.54 -0.13 2.76
N ASN A 184 -4.67 0.61 1.66
CA ASN A 184 -4.65 0.04 0.31
C ASN A 184 -3.23 -0.08 -0.28
N LEU A 185 -2.17 0.26 0.47
CA LEU A 185 -0.80 0.26 -0.04
C LEU A 185 -0.32 -1.13 -0.52
N PRO A 186 -0.65 -2.26 0.15
CA PRO A 186 -0.37 -3.60 -0.36
C PRO A 186 -1.00 -3.88 -1.72
N ALA A 187 -2.24 -3.42 -1.91
CA ALA A 187 -2.97 -3.60 -3.16
C ALA A 187 -2.33 -2.78 -4.30
N TRP A 188 -1.86 -1.56 -4.00
CA TRP A 188 -1.09 -0.76 -4.94
C TRP A 188 0.25 -1.39 -5.32
N LEU A 189 0.97 -1.92 -4.32
CA LEU A 189 2.24 -2.60 -4.47
C LEU A 189 2.13 -3.84 -5.37
N ASP A 190 1.07 -4.64 -5.25
CA ASP A 190 0.78 -5.75 -6.16
C ASP A 190 0.59 -5.25 -7.59
N LEU A 191 -0.31 -4.27 -7.80
CA LEU A 191 -0.69 -3.84 -9.15
C LEU A 191 0.43 -3.12 -9.89
N LEU A 192 1.19 -2.29 -9.19
CA LEU A 192 2.17 -1.38 -9.79
C LEU A 192 3.60 -1.90 -9.70
N SER A 193 3.94 -2.65 -8.65
CA SER A 193 5.33 -3.03 -8.35
C SER A 193 5.57 -4.55 -8.33
N ASP A 194 4.56 -5.36 -8.66
CA ASP A 194 4.59 -6.83 -8.58
C ASP A 194 4.96 -7.38 -7.19
N VAL A 195 4.77 -6.57 -6.15
CA VAL A 195 4.97 -7.00 -4.76
C VAL A 195 3.71 -7.72 -4.29
N LYS A 196 3.70 -9.04 -4.43
CA LYS A 196 2.50 -9.90 -4.33
C LYS A 196 2.38 -10.59 -2.99
N ASN A 197 1.18 -11.11 -2.70
CA ASN A 197 0.95 -12.02 -1.57
C ASN A 197 1.39 -11.47 -0.21
N LEU A 198 1.38 -10.13 -0.04
CA LEU A 198 1.58 -9.52 1.26
C LEU A 198 0.44 -9.98 2.17
N ALA A 199 0.78 -10.82 3.13
CA ALA A 199 -0.16 -11.25 4.15
C ALA A 199 -0.23 -10.13 5.19
N VAL A 200 -1.38 -9.46 5.26
CA VAL A 200 -1.59 -8.28 6.10
C VAL A 200 -2.67 -8.57 7.13
N SER A 201 -2.36 -8.35 8.40
CA SER A 201 -3.32 -8.38 9.50
C SER A 201 -3.43 -7.00 10.17
N CYS A 202 -4.63 -6.63 10.61
CA CYS A 202 -4.84 -5.40 11.36
C CYS A 202 -4.83 -5.68 12.86
N LEU A 203 -4.03 -4.96 13.61
CA LEU A 203 -3.99 -5.03 15.06
C LEU A 203 -5.24 -4.37 15.64
N THR A 204 -6.00 -5.10 16.44
CA THR A 204 -7.09 -4.56 17.25
C THR A 204 -6.55 -4.14 18.63
N PRO A 205 -7.18 -3.16 19.31
CA PRO A 205 -6.80 -2.78 20.67
C PRO A 205 -6.86 -3.96 21.65
N GLN A 206 -7.74 -4.93 21.40
CA GLN A 206 -7.83 -6.17 22.15
C GLN A 206 -6.62 -7.07 21.89
N SER A 207 -6.20 -7.26 20.64
CA SER A 207 -4.97 -8.00 20.30
C SER A 207 -3.68 -7.32 20.81
N PHE A 208 -3.76 -6.03 21.17
CA PHE A 208 -2.66 -5.23 21.67
C PHE A 208 -2.60 -5.30 23.20
N GLY A 209 -2.00 -6.37 23.73
CA GLY A 209 -1.73 -6.51 25.17
C GLY A 209 -2.43 -7.69 25.84
N THR A 210 -3.44 -8.31 25.21
CA THR A 210 -3.80 -9.67 25.59
C THR A 210 -2.90 -10.63 24.82
N VAL A 211 -2.07 -11.36 25.56
CA VAL A 211 -1.39 -12.58 25.09
C VAL A 211 -2.47 -13.62 24.78
N THR A 212 -3.24 -13.39 23.73
CA THR A 212 -4.32 -14.27 23.30
C THR A 212 -4.14 -14.59 21.84
N ASN A 213 -3.46 -15.72 21.67
CA ASN A 213 -3.70 -16.79 20.72
C ASN A 213 -3.60 -16.43 19.23
N GLU A 214 -2.43 -16.80 18.73
CA GLU A 214 -2.05 -17.13 17.35
C GLU A 214 -1.46 -15.97 16.54
N PRO A 215 -0.12 -15.76 16.61
CA PRO A 215 0.58 -15.36 15.41
C PRO A 215 0.21 -16.37 14.31
N PRO A 216 -0.10 -15.93 13.08
CA PRO A 216 -0.25 -16.86 11.98
C PRO A 216 1.13 -17.44 11.70
N GLU A 217 1.35 -18.61 12.28
CA GLU A 217 2.61 -19.36 12.33
C GLU A 217 3.75 -18.64 13.08
N PRO A 218 4.54 -19.39 13.85
CA PRO A 218 5.75 -18.82 14.43
C PRO A 218 6.74 -18.39 13.34
N CYS A 219 7.06 -17.10 13.27
CA CYS A 219 8.03 -16.59 12.31
C CYS A 219 9.47 -16.77 12.85
N PRO A 220 10.38 -17.39 12.09
CA PRO A 220 11.78 -17.54 12.51
C PRO A 220 12.48 -16.17 12.62
N VAL A 221 12.07 -15.21 11.79
CA VAL A 221 12.67 -13.88 11.68
C VAL A 221 11.62 -12.80 11.87
N THR A 222 11.94 -11.82 12.72
CA THR A 222 11.13 -10.62 12.90
C THR A 222 11.90 -9.37 12.44
N LEU A 223 11.25 -8.52 11.66
CA LEU A 223 11.76 -7.20 11.24
C LEU A 223 10.77 -6.14 11.66
N SER A 224 11.19 -5.10 12.37
CA SER A 224 10.25 -4.05 12.77
C SER A 224 10.91 -2.68 12.76
N PHE A 225 10.14 -1.69 12.34
CA PHE A 225 10.44 -0.29 12.59
C PHE A 225 9.35 0.26 13.51
N LEU A 226 9.72 0.64 14.73
CA LEU A 226 8.77 1.12 15.70
C LEU A 226 8.43 2.60 15.39
N PRO A 227 7.16 2.95 15.20
CA PRO A 227 6.76 4.32 14.97
C PRO A 227 7.13 5.18 16.20
N GLU A 228 7.83 6.30 15.97
CA GLU A 228 8.26 7.20 17.05
C GLU A 228 7.08 7.85 17.78
N ARG A 229 5.92 7.98 17.11
CA ARG A 229 4.70 8.56 17.67
C ARG A 229 3.48 7.89 17.06
N MET A 230 2.58 7.41 17.89
CA MET A 230 1.22 7.06 17.49
C MET A 230 0.24 8.05 18.10
N ASP A 231 -0.75 8.50 17.33
CA ASP A 231 -1.80 9.33 17.87
C ASP A 231 -2.75 8.46 18.71
N HIS A 232 -2.47 8.39 20.01
CA HIS A 232 -3.10 7.48 20.99
C HIS A 232 -4.63 7.58 21.01
N ALA A 233 -5.18 8.75 20.68
CA ALA A 233 -6.61 9.00 20.69
C ALA A 233 -7.37 8.16 19.66
N ALA A 234 -6.77 7.83 18.52
CA ALA A 234 -7.43 7.04 17.47
C ALA A 234 -7.34 5.52 17.71
N PHE A 235 -6.29 5.04 18.38
CA PHE A 235 -6.07 3.60 18.61
C PHE A 235 -6.81 3.08 19.84
N TYR A 236 -6.98 3.90 20.89
CA TYR A 236 -7.67 3.51 22.12
C TYR A 236 -9.10 4.06 22.27
N ALA A 237 -9.64 4.76 21.26
CA ALA A 237 -11.01 5.31 21.31
C ALA A 237 -12.08 4.24 21.63
N ASP A 238 -11.82 2.98 21.24
CA ASP A 238 -12.73 1.86 21.44
C ASP A 238 -12.39 0.99 22.68
N ALA A 239 -11.31 1.31 23.41
CA ALA A 239 -10.96 0.61 24.64
C ALA A 239 -11.47 1.41 25.85
N ALA A 240 -12.45 0.85 26.56
CA ALA A 240 -13.19 1.49 27.66
C ALA A 240 -12.34 1.94 28.88
N ASP A 241 -11.02 1.74 28.88
CA ASP A 241 -10.12 2.05 29.99
C ASP A 241 -8.98 3.00 29.58
N ALA A 242 -9.33 4.25 29.25
CA ALA A 242 -8.35 5.32 29.05
C ALA A 242 -8.16 6.15 30.34
N VAL A 243 -7.65 5.55 31.42
CA VAL A 243 -7.25 6.24 32.66
C VAL A 243 -5.73 6.32 32.80
N LEU A 244 -5.02 6.64 31.71
CA LEU A 244 -3.58 6.93 31.78
C LEU A 244 -3.29 8.28 31.15
N THR A 245 -2.56 9.12 31.90
CA THR A 245 -2.14 10.44 31.43
C THR A 245 -1.20 10.31 30.22
N ALA A 246 -1.24 11.28 29.31
CA ALA A 246 -0.52 11.26 28.03
C ALA A 246 1.02 11.09 28.15
N ASN A 247 1.62 11.36 29.30
CA ASN A 247 3.05 11.14 29.55
C ASN A 247 3.40 9.68 29.87
N ASP A 248 2.53 8.95 30.58
CA ASP A 248 2.73 7.50 30.85
C ASP A 248 2.56 6.66 29.58
N GLN A 249 1.71 7.10 28.65
CA GLN A 249 1.43 6.38 27.40
C GLN A 249 2.58 6.46 26.38
N ARG A 250 3.34 7.57 26.34
CA ARG A 250 4.48 7.75 25.41
C ARG A 250 5.67 6.84 25.73
N VAL A 251 5.91 6.54 27.01
CA VAL A 251 7.03 5.68 27.43
C VAL A 251 6.65 4.20 27.37
N ARG A 252 5.39 3.85 27.62
CA ARG A 252 4.93 2.45 27.62
C ARG A 252 4.75 1.86 26.23
N PHE A 253 4.43 2.66 25.21
CA PHE A 253 4.05 2.11 23.91
C PHE A 253 5.18 1.41 23.15
N PRO A 254 6.39 2.00 22.94
CA PRO A 254 7.51 1.27 22.34
C PRO A 254 7.91 0.03 23.15
N VAL A 255 7.77 0.10 24.48
CA VAL A 255 8.02 -1.05 25.38
C VAL A 255 6.99 -2.16 25.16
N THR A 256 5.70 -1.84 25.03
CA THR A 256 4.64 -2.83 24.72
C THR A 256 4.83 -3.44 23.33
N MET A 257 5.23 -2.63 22.34
CA MET A 257 5.53 -3.12 20.99
C MET A 257 6.75 -4.06 21.01
N LEU A 258 7.78 -3.71 21.77
CA LEU A 258 8.95 -4.57 21.95
C LEU A 258 8.56 -5.87 22.68
N GLN A 259 7.70 -5.81 23.70
CA GLN A 259 7.17 -7.00 24.37
C GLN A 259 6.39 -7.89 23.40
N HIS A 260 5.57 -7.31 22.52
CA HIS A 260 4.88 -8.04 21.45
C HIS A 260 5.88 -8.71 20.49
N ILE A 261 6.93 -8.01 20.07
CA ILE A 261 7.99 -8.57 19.23
C ILE A 261 8.70 -9.73 19.94
N LEU A 262 9.12 -9.52 21.19
CA LEU A 262 9.83 -10.52 22.00
C LEU A 262 8.96 -11.76 22.26
N HIS A 263 7.65 -11.58 22.41
CA HIS A 263 6.72 -12.69 22.60
C HIS A 263 6.54 -13.55 21.34
N ASN A 264 6.56 -12.91 20.16
CA ASN A 264 6.27 -13.59 18.89
C ASN A 264 7.52 -14.02 18.11
N MET A 265 8.71 -13.51 18.45
CA MET A 265 9.95 -13.91 17.79
C MET A 265 10.37 -15.33 18.20
N GLN A 266 10.86 -16.11 17.23
CA GLN A 266 11.41 -17.43 17.53
C GLN A 266 12.94 -17.48 17.60
N GLN A 267 13.64 -16.88 16.64
CA GLN A 267 15.10 -17.00 16.54
C GLN A 267 15.78 -15.64 16.65
N ARG A 268 15.44 -14.72 15.76
CA ARG A 268 16.10 -13.41 15.70
C ARG A 268 15.12 -12.30 15.33
N ALA A 269 15.39 -11.11 15.87
CA ALA A 269 14.67 -9.89 15.55
C ALA A 269 15.67 -8.78 15.23
N VAL A 270 15.38 -7.98 14.20
CA VAL A 270 16.05 -6.70 13.96
C VAL A 270 15.01 -5.60 14.09
N VAL A 271 15.20 -4.72 15.06
CA VAL A 271 14.25 -3.68 15.44
C VAL A 271 14.98 -2.35 15.45
N VAL A 272 14.36 -1.35 14.81
CA VAL A 272 14.76 0.07 14.87
C VAL A 272 13.66 0.85 15.57
#